data_AF-A0A2N6BKJ6-F1
#
_entry.id   AF-A0A2N6BKJ6-F1
#
_cell.length_a   1.000
_cell.length_b   1.000
_cell.length_c   1.000
_cell.angle_alpha   90.00
_cell.angle_beta   90.00
_cell.angle_gamma   90.00
#
_symmetry.space_group_name_H-M   'P 1'
#
loop_
_entity.id
_entity.type
_entity.pdbx_description
1 polymer ?
#
loop_
_entity_poly.entity_id
_entity_poly.type
_entity_poly.pdbx_seq_one_letter_code
_entity_poly.pdbx_strand_id
1 'polypeptide(L)'
;MGRQNLRLGSWAPLPAPTFIYNTDFSNNKGTEMALFEWDDSFSVGIDMVDKQHMILVRAINLLHMAVKANSSDKLLGEIFDTLADYTDVHFTYEEQLFEIYRYPDAEEHIAQHTALLEKVLHLKRQWEAGNAEIGREVLDFLVGWLHDHILGSDRAYTAYLQQRMKVA
;
A
#
# COMPACT_ATOMS: atom_id res chain seq x y z
N MET A 1 23.34 2.74 3.82
CA MET A 1 23.52 1.92 2.61
C MET A 1 22.35 2.24 1.70
N GLY A 2 22.57 3.09 0.68
CA GLY A 2 21.50 3.60 -0.19
C GLY A 2 21.03 2.54 -1.18
N ARG A 3 19.70 2.51 -1.41
CA ARG A 3 19.08 1.73 -2.49
C ARG A 3 19.73 2.17 -3.81
N GLN A 4 20.45 1.26 -4.47
CA GLN A 4 21.21 1.60 -5.67
C GLN A 4 20.29 1.92 -6.84
N ASN A 5 20.57 3.07 -7.47
CA ASN A 5 20.17 3.47 -8.82
C ASN A 5 20.05 2.29 -9.80
N LEU A 6 18.82 1.94 -10.18
CA LEU A 6 18.53 1.31 -11.47
C LEU A 6 18.15 2.42 -12.45
N ARG A 7 19.03 2.64 -13.42
CA ARG A 7 18.97 3.67 -14.45
C ARG A 7 17.75 3.53 -15.37
N LEU A 8 17.09 4.66 -15.59
CA LEU A 8 16.49 5.16 -16.85
C LEU A 8 16.34 4.13 -17.98
N GLY A 9 15.17 3.51 -18.03
CA GLY A 9 14.60 2.86 -19.23
C GLY A 9 13.25 3.49 -19.51
N SER A 10 13.01 3.86 -20.77
CA SER A 10 11.79 4.47 -21.30
C SER A 10 10.52 3.82 -20.75
N TRP A 11 9.76 4.54 -19.93
CA TRP A 11 8.55 4.03 -19.30
C TRP A 11 7.40 4.00 -20.32
N ALA A 12 7.14 2.82 -20.87
CA ALA A 12 5.78 2.50 -21.26
C ALA A 12 4.99 2.28 -19.95
N PRO A 13 3.78 2.83 -19.81
CA PRO A 13 2.96 2.54 -18.64
C PRO A 13 2.80 1.03 -18.53
N LEU A 14 3.23 0.46 -17.40
CA LEU A 14 2.93 -0.94 -17.09
C LEU A 14 1.39 -1.07 -17.17
N PRO A 15 0.87 -2.08 -17.89
CA PRO A 15 -0.57 -2.28 -17.95
C PRO A 15 -1.07 -2.42 -16.51
N ALA A 16 -2.17 -1.74 -16.19
CA ALA A 16 -2.87 -1.95 -14.93
C ALA A 16 -3.01 -3.46 -14.71
N PRO A 17 -2.77 -3.97 -13.48
CA PRO A 17 -2.96 -5.38 -13.18
C PRO A 17 -4.32 -5.76 -13.73
N THR A 18 -4.36 -6.76 -14.62
CA THR A 18 -5.60 -7.24 -15.22
C THR A 18 -6.45 -7.78 -14.09
N PHE A 19 -7.27 -6.90 -13.52
CA PHE A 19 -8.29 -7.22 -12.52
C PHE A 19 -9.12 -8.35 -13.10
N ILE A 20 -9.13 -9.49 -12.41
CA ILE A 20 -10.17 -10.50 -12.59
C ILE A 20 -11.45 -9.88 -11.99
N TYR A 21 -12.15 -9.08 -12.79
CA TYR A 21 -13.51 -8.60 -12.54
C TYR A 21 -14.49 -9.76 -12.71
N ASN A 22 -14.38 -10.79 -11.87
CA ASN A 22 -15.42 -11.82 -11.84
C ASN A 22 -15.68 -12.30 -10.42
N THR A 23 -16.25 -11.40 -9.63
CA THR A 23 -17.20 -11.78 -8.59
C THR A 23 -18.39 -10.86 -8.77
N ASP A 24 -19.51 -11.45 -9.16
CA ASP A 24 -20.80 -10.80 -9.32
C ASP A 24 -21.24 -10.27 -7.94
N PHE A 25 -20.95 -9.00 -7.65
CA PHE A 25 -21.28 -8.32 -6.40
C PHE A 25 -22.68 -7.67 -6.43
N SER A 26 -23.62 -8.19 -7.22
CA SER A 26 -24.95 -7.58 -7.32
C SER A 26 -25.94 -7.98 -6.21
N ASN A 27 -25.58 -8.84 -5.25
CA ASN A 27 -26.56 -9.24 -4.25
C ASN A 27 -26.01 -9.80 -2.92
N ASN A 28 -25.37 -8.96 -2.09
CA ASN A 28 -25.56 -9.08 -0.64
C ASN A 28 -25.25 -7.77 0.09
N LYS A 29 -26.03 -7.48 1.13
CA LYS A 29 -26.06 -6.22 1.87
C LYS A 29 -24.68 -5.87 2.44
N GLY A 30 -24.24 -4.63 2.21
CA GLY A 30 -22.96 -4.08 2.61
C GLY A 30 -22.71 -4.03 4.12
N THR A 31 -21.47 -3.75 4.48
CA THR A 31 -20.84 -3.53 5.82
C THR A 31 -20.30 -4.72 6.63
N GLU A 32 -20.49 -6.00 6.25
CA GLU A 32 -19.87 -7.14 6.99
C GLU A 32 -18.54 -7.67 6.39
N MET A 33 -18.02 -7.04 5.33
CA MET A 33 -16.95 -7.60 4.48
C MET A 33 -15.61 -6.86 4.51
N ALA A 34 -15.56 -5.62 5.00
CA ALA A 34 -14.36 -4.78 5.00
C ALA A 34 -13.72 -4.75 6.40
N LEU A 35 -12.42 -5.02 6.46
CA LEU A 35 -11.63 -4.90 7.68
C LEU A 35 -11.17 -3.45 7.89
N PHE A 36 -10.88 -2.75 6.80
CA PHE A 36 -10.40 -1.37 6.82
C PHE A 36 -11.15 -0.57 5.76
N GLU A 37 -11.91 0.44 6.17
CA GLU A 37 -12.68 1.29 5.26
C GLU A 37 -11.97 2.62 5.05
N TRP A 38 -11.99 3.10 3.81
CA TRP A 38 -11.54 4.44 3.51
C TRP A 38 -12.52 5.45 4.09
N ASP A 39 -11.99 6.40 4.84
CA ASP A 39 -12.65 7.59 5.34
C ASP A 39 -11.96 8.84 4.78
N ASP A 40 -12.72 9.92 4.57
CA ASP A 40 -12.18 11.17 4.01
C ASP A 40 -11.10 11.79 4.91
N SER A 41 -11.06 11.43 6.19
CA SER A 41 -9.95 11.79 7.08
C SER A 41 -8.63 11.14 6.72
N PHE A 42 -8.53 10.21 5.77
CA PHE A 42 -7.25 9.72 5.23
C PHE A 42 -6.75 10.53 4.02
N SER A 43 -7.54 11.46 3.50
CA SER A 43 -7.08 12.29 2.39
C SER A 43 -5.88 13.15 2.81
N VAL A 44 -4.86 13.15 1.95
CA VAL A 44 -3.72 14.07 2.00
C VAL A 44 -3.88 15.22 0.99
N GLY A 45 -5.03 15.30 0.32
CA GLY A 45 -5.36 16.36 -0.64
C GLY A 45 -4.43 16.37 -1.87
N ILE A 46 -3.83 15.24 -2.20
CA ILE A 46 -3.09 15.02 -3.45
C ILE A 46 -3.79 13.87 -4.17
N ASP A 47 -4.58 14.18 -5.19
CA ASP A 47 -5.50 13.26 -5.87
C ASP A 47 -4.90 11.89 -6.23
N MET A 48 -3.65 11.86 -6.69
CA MET A 48 -2.99 10.62 -7.06
C MET A 48 -2.63 9.78 -5.83
N VAL A 49 -2.15 10.40 -4.76
CA VAL A 49 -1.81 9.71 -3.52
C VAL A 49 -3.08 9.14 -2.89
N ASP A 50 -4.15 9.94 -2.78
CA ASP A 50 -5.43 9.47 -2.22
C ASP A 50 -5.96 8.23 -2.97
N LYS A 51 -5.86 8.24 -4.31
CA LYS A 51 -6.23 7.08 -5.14
C LYS A 51 -5.35 5.87 -4.87
N GLN A 52 -4.05 6.06 -4.64
CA GLN A 52 -3.13 4.97 -4.29
C GLN A 52 -3.45 4.41 -2.91
N HIS A 53 -3.71 5.25 -1.91
CA HIS A 53 -4.14 4.79 -0.58
C HIS A 53 -5.44 3.99 -0.63
N MET A 54 -6.45 4.44 -1.39
CA MET A 54 -7.69 3.68 -1.59
C MET A 54 -7.44 2.29 -2.21
N ILE A 55 -6.43 2.15 -3.08
CA ILE A 55 -6.06 0.86 -3.65
C ILE A 55 -5.38 -0.04 -2.61
N LEU A 56 -4.49 0.51 -1.78
CA LEU A 56 -3.89 -0.22 -0.66
C LEU A 56 -4.94 -0.73 0.34
N VAL A 57 -5.91 0.12 0.71
CA VAL A 57 -7.06 -0.26 1.55
C VAL A 57 -7.83 -1.44 0.93
N ARG A 58 -8.11 -1.39 -0.38
CA ARG A 58 -8.78 -2.49 -1.09
C ARG A 58 -7.95 -3.78 -1.09
N ALA A 59 -6.64 -3.69 -1.27
CA ALA A 59 -5.74 -4.84 -1.24
C ALA A 59 -5.72 -5.51 0.14
N ILE A 60 -5.68 -4.72 1.22
CA ILE A 60 -5.80 -5.23 2.60
C ILE A 60 -7.13 -5.96 2.82
N ASN A 61 -8.24 -5.38 2.35
CA ASN A 61 -9.54 -6.02 2.45
C ASN A 61 -9.61 -7.33 1.64
N LEU A 62 -8.97 -7.40 0.47
CA LEU A 62 -8.87 -8.62 -0.31
C LEU A 62 -8.12 -9.72 0.45
N LEU A 63 -7.00 -9.37 1.08
CA LEU A 63 -6.26 -10.29 1.94
C LEU A 63 -7.12 -10.76 3.12
N HIS A 64 -7.87 -9.85 3.76
CA HIS A 64 -8.78 -10.20 4.85
C HIS A 64 -9.83 -11.23 4.42
N MET A 65 -10.48 -11.00 3.27
CA MET A 65 -11.46 -11.94 2.74
C MET A 65 -10.84 -13.30 2.43
N ALA A 66 -9.66 -13.33 1.81
CA ALA A 66 -8.97 -14.58 1.46
C ALA A 66 -8.59 -15.40 2.70
N VAL A 67 -8.10 -14.74 3.76
CA VAL A 67 -7.80 -15.36 5.06
C VAL A 67 -9.09 -15.87 5.72
N LYS A 68 -10.15 -15.07 5.78
CA LYS A 68 -11.45 -15.46 6.36
C LYS A 68 -12.08 -16.64 5.64
N ALA A 69 -11.90 -16.74 4.32
CA ALA A 69 -12.39 -17.84 3.50
C ALA A 69 -11.52 -19.10 3.56
N ASN A 70 -10.40 -19.08 4.31
CA ASN A 70 -9.41 -20.18 4.34
C ASN A 70 -8.99 -20.59 2.92
N SER A 71 -8.69 -19.58 2.09
CA SER A 71 -8.29 -19.75 0.69
C SER A 71 -7.00 -20.54 0.55
N SER A 72 -6.72 -21.03 -0.66
CA SER A 72 -5.50 -21.78 -0.91
C SER A 72 -4.24 -20.93 -0.71
N ASP A 73 -3.16 -21.59 -0.30
CA ASP A 73 -1.85 -20.94 -0.13
C ASP A 73 -1.41 -20.21 -1.41
N LYS A 74 -1.65 -20.81 -2.57
CA LYS A 74 -1.35 -20.15 -3.84
C LYS A 74 -2.04 -18.78 -3.98
N LEU A 75 -3.33 -18.70 -3.68
CA LEU A 75 -4.09 -17.44 -3.79
C LEU A 75 -3.62 -16.41 -2.77
N LEU A 76 -3.34 -16.84 -1.54
CA LEU A 76 -2.80 -15.95 -0.50
C LEU A 76 -1.43 -15.39 -0.90
N GLY A 77 -0.55 -16.23 -1.44
CA GLY A 77 0.76 -15.81 -1.97
C GLY A 77 0.64 -14.76 -3.07
N GLU A 78 -0.27 -14.96 -4.03
CA GLU A 78 -0.54 -14.00 -5.12
C GLU A 78 -1.06 -12.64 -4.58
N ILE A 79 -1.90 -12.66 -3.55
CA ILE A 79 -2.39 -11.43 -2.89
C ILE A 79 -1.25 -10.71 -2.15
N PHE A 80 -0.38 -11.44 -1.46
CA PHE A 80 0.81 -10.89 -0.80
C PHE A 80 1.76 -10.22 -1.80
N ASP A 81 2.03 -10.87 -2.92
CA ASP A 81 2.88 -10.31 -3.98
C ASP A 81 2.25 -9.03 -4.55
N THR A 82 0.95 -9.07 -4.83
CA THR A 82 0.22 -7.89 -5.32
C THR A 82 0.28 -6.72 -4.32
N LEU A 83 0.13 -7.01 -3.02
CA LEU A 83 0.20 -5.99 -1.97
C LEU A 83 1.61 -5.39 -1.88
N ALA A 84 2.65 -6.22 -1.89
CA ALA A 84 4.03 -5.78 -1.81
C ALA A 84 4.42 -4.94 -3.04
N ASP A 85 4.10 -5.41 -4.24
CA ASP A 85 4.38 -4.71 -5.50
C ASP A 85 3.68 -3.35 -5.55
N TYR A 86 2.40 -3.29 -5.17
CA TYR A 86 1.68 -2.03 -5.21
C TYR A 86 2.14 -1.04 -4.13
N THR A 87 2.55 -1.53 -2.97
CA THR A 87 3.13 -0.72 -1.90
C THR A 87 4.45 -0.08 -2.36
N ASP A 88 5.32 -0.83 -3.04
CA ASP A 88 6.56 -0.30 -3.61
C ASP A 88 6.30 0.76 -4.69
N VAL A 89 5.30 0.55 -5.56
CA VAL A 89 4.88 1.54 -6.55
C VAL A 89 4.38 2.82 -5.90
N HIS A 90 3.55 2.72 -4.87
CA HIS A 90 3.05 3.87 -4.12
C HIS A 90 4.19 4.65 -3.45
N PHE A 91 5.08 3.96 -2.72
CA PHE A 91 6.23 4.60 -2.09
C PHE A 91 7.17 5.24 -3.11
N THR A 92 7.45 4.56 -4.22
CA THR A 92 8.26 5.14 -5.31
C THR A 92 7.65 6.44 -5.83
N TYR A 93 6.32 6.52 -5.93
CA TYR A 93 5.64 7.74 -6.36
C TYR A 93 5.83 8.89 -5.35
N GLU A 94 5.64 8.64 -4.06
CA GLU A 94 5.87 9.65 -3.02
C GLU A 94 7.34 10.09 -2.97
N GLU A 95 8.27 9.14 -3.02
CA GLU A 95 9.70 9.40 -2.98
C GLU A 95 10.15 10.26 -4.17
N GLN A 96 9.54 10.09 -5.35
CA GLN A 96 9.74 10.99 -6.50
C GLN A 96 9.22 12.41 -6.21
N LEU A 97 8.06 12.55 -5.56
CA LEU A 97 7.58 13.88 -5.14
C LEU A 97 8.55 14.51 -4.14
N PHE A 98 9.10 13.73 -3.21
CA PHE A 98 10.10 14.21 -2.26
C PHE A 98 11.36 14.70 -2.95
N GLU A 99 11.86 13.99 -3.96
CA GLU A 99 13.01 14.40 -4.76
C GLU A 99 12.73 15.68 -5.56
N ILE A 100 11.62 15.72 -6.31
CA ILE A 100 11.25 16.84 -7.18
C ILE A 100 11.07 18.13 -6.38
N TYR A 101 10.35 18.05 -5.26
CA TYR A 101 10.01 19.22 -4.45
C TYR A 101 10.96 19.44 -3.26
N ARG A 102 11.98 18.60 -3.11
CA ARG A 102 12.99 18.66 -2.05
C ARG A 102 12.35 18.67 -0.66
N TYR A 103 11.51 17.67 -0.38
CA TYR A 103 10.85 17.53 0.92
C TYR A 103 11.93 17.37 2.03
N PRO A 104 11.93 18.21 3.09
CA PRO A 104 13.00 18.21 4.09
C PRO A 104 13.14 16.90 4.86
N ASP A 105 12.04 16.22 5.15
CA ASP A 105 12.02 15.02 6.00
C ASP A 105 12.03 13.72 5.18
N ALA A 106 12.40 13.80 3.90
CA ALA A 106 12.36 12.69 2.96
C ALA A 106 13.15 11.46 3.45
N GLU A 107 14.32 11.66 4.06
CA GLU A 107 15.15 10.54 4.53
C GLU A 107 14.45 9.72 5.62
N GLU A 108 13.79 10.39 6.57
CA GLU A 108 13.05 9.72 7.64
C GLU A 108 11.83 8.97 7.10
N HIS A 109 11.08 9.60 6.19
CA HIS A 109 9.91 8.99 5.55
C HIS A 109 10.29 7.74 4.72
N ILE A 110 11.36 7.82 3.93
CA ILE A 110 11.92 6.70 3.14
C ILE A 110 12.36 5.54 4.05
N ALA A 111 12.86 5.84 5.25
CA ALA A 111 13.23 4.81 6.22
C ALA A 111 11.99 4.04 6.73
N GLN A 112 10.87 4.72 6.95
CA GLN A 112 9.60 4.09 7.32
C GLN A 112 9.08 3.18 6.20
N HIS A 113 9.13 3.63 4.95
CA HIS A 113 8.79 2.82 3.76
C HIS A 113 9.63 1.54 3.67
N THR A 114 10.95 1.68 3.85
CA THR A 114 11.87 0.54 3.82
C THR A 114 11.52 -0.47 4.92
N ALA A 115 11.29 0.01 6.15
CA ALA A 115 10.96 -0.84 7.29
C ALA A 115 9.64 -1.61 7.08
N LEU A 116 8.62 -0.98 6.47
CA LEU A 116 7.38 -1.69 6.14
C LEU A 116 7.65 -2.83 5.15
N LEU A 117 8.30 -2.55 4.01
CA LEU A 117 8.54 -3.56 2.98
C LEU A 117 9.32 -4.75 3.53
N GLU A 118 10.34 -4.49 4.36
CA GLU A 118 11.09 -5.56 5.04
C GLU A 118 10.21 -6.41 5.95
N LYS A 119 9.32 -5.77 6.73
CA LYS A 119 8.38 -6.47 7.61
C LYS A 119 7.35 -7.29 6.83
N VAL A 120 6.78 -6.75 5.74
CA VAL A 120 5.84 -7.46 4.87
C VAL A 120 6.49 -8.71 4.25
N LEU A 121 7.72 -8.57 3.72
CA LEU A 121 8.46 -9.70 3.17
C LEU A 121 8.82 -10.74 4.23
N HIS A 122 9.11 -10.32 5.47
CA HIS A 122 9.35 -11.24 6.58
C HIS A 122 8.09 -12.04 6.93
N LEU A 123 6.94 -11.36 7.06
CA LEU A 123 5.68 -12.00 7.37
C LEU A 123 5.24 -12.98 6.26
N LYS A 124 5.44 -12.61 4.98
CA LYS A 124 5.19 -13.49 3.84
C LYS A 124 5.99 -14.80 3.96
N ARG A 125 7.29 -14.73 4.27
CA ARG A 125 8.14 -15.92 4.43
C ARG A 125 7.68 -16.82 5.58
N GLN A 126 7.26 -16.22 6.70
CA GLN A 126 6.76 -16.99 7.84
C GLN A 126 5.42 -17.68 7.52
N TRP A 127 4.57 -17.02 6.74
CA TRP A 127 3.34 -17.59 6.23
C TRP A 127 3.60 -18.76 5.28
N GLU A 128 4.50 -18.59 4.31
CA GLU A 128 4.94 -19.66 3.38
C GLU A 128 5.56 -20.87 4.11
N ALA A 129 6.10 -20.66 5.32
CA ALA A 129 6.61 -21.73 6.17
C ALA A 129 5.51 -22.50 6.94
N GLY A 130 4.23 -22.21 6.70
CA GLY A 130 3.09 -22.94 7.26
C GLY A 130 2.58 -22.41 8.61
N ASN A 131 2.97 -21.20 9.02
CA ASN A 131 2.44 -20.59 10.23
C ASN A 131 1.05 -19.97 9.98
N ALA A 132 -0.02 -20.77 10.15
CA ALA A 132 -1.39 -20.33 9.87
C ALA A 132 -1.88 -19.16 10.74
N GLU A 133 -1.34 -18.96 11.94
CA GLU A 133 -1.75 -17.87 12.84
C GLU A 133 -1.31 -16.48 12.36
N ILE A 134 -0.33 -16.44 11.45
CA ILE A 134 0.25 -15.17 10.98
C ILE A 134 -0.68 -14.35 10.10
N GLY A 135 -1.70 -14.97 9.48
CA GLY A 135 -2.62 -14.25 8.61
C GLY A 135 -3.36 -13.12 9.33
N ARG A 136 -3.69 -13.33 10.62
CA ARG A 136 -4.29 -12.28 11.45
C ARG A 136 -3.27 -11.22 11.88
N GLU A 137 -2.08 -11.65 12.32
CA GLU A 137 -1.01 -10.73 12.72
C GLU A 137 -0.61 -9.79 11.57
N VAL A 138 -0.52 -10.31 10.35
CA VAL A 138 -0.26 -9.53 9.14
C VAL A 138 -1.33 -8.46 8.93
N LEU A 139 -2.60 -8.85 8.99
CA LEU A 139 -3.72 -7.94 8.74
C LEU A 139 -3.75 -6.83 9.79
N ASP A 140 -3.63 -7.17 11.07
CA ASP A 140 -3.63 -6.19 12.16
C ASP A 140 -2.44 -5.22 12.01
N PHE A 141 -1.26 -5.74 11.65
CA PHE A 141 -0.08 -4.92 11.38
C PHE A 141 -0.27 -3.98 10.19
N LEU A 142 -0.76 -4.48 9.05
CA LEU A 142 -0.94 -3.67 7.83
C LEU A 142 -1.98 -2.56 8.03
N VAL A 143 -3.09 -2.88 8.69
CA VAL A 143 -4.15 -1.89 8.99
C VAL A 143 -3.61 -0.81 9.90
N GLY A 144 -2.96 -1.19 11.02
CA GLY A 144 -2.40 -0.23 11.96
C GLY A 144 -1.31 0.63 11.31
N TRP A 145 -0.39 0.01 10.58
CA TRP A 145 0.68 0.74 9.91
C TRP A 145 0.13 1.73 8.89
N LEU A 146 -0.76 1.30 7.99
CA LEU A 146 -1.28 2.18 6.94
C LEU A 146 -2.11 3.32 7.53
N HIS A 147 -2.93 3.04 8.55
CA HIS A 147 -3.67 4.07 9.27
C HIS A 147 -2.74 5.14 9.88
N ASP A 148 -1.74 4.71 10.66
CA ASP A 148 -0.87 5.63 11.39
C ASP A 148 0.08 6.37 10.46
N HIS A 149 0.57 5.70 9.41
CA HIS A 149 1.45 6.30 8.40
C HIS A 149 0.74 7.39 7.61
N ILE A 150 -0.49 7.15 7.14
CA ILE A 150 -1.26 8.17 6.40
C ILE A 150 -1.56 9.38 7.29
N LEU A 151 -2.06 9.15 8.51
CA LEU A 151 -2.49 10.24 9.40
C LEU A 151 -1.32 10.99 10.05
N GLY A 152 -0.15 10.36 10.13
CA GLY A 152 1.08 10.94 10.67
C GLY A 152 2.00 11.46 9.57
N SER A 153 2.73 10.55 8.95
CA SER A 153 3.82 10.84 8.00
C SER A 153 3.31 11.45 6.70
N ASP A 154 2.31 10.86 6.05
CA ASP A 154 1.86 11.36 4.74
C ASP A 154 1.15 12.71 4.86
N ARG A 155 0.41 12.88 5.96
CA ARG A 155 -0.16 14.18 6.33
C ARG A 155 0.91 15.25 6.57
N ALA A 156 2.10 14.88 7.07
CA ALA A 156 3.16 15.84 7.37
C ALA A 156 3.71 16.51 6.09
N TYR A 157 3.86 15.79 4.97
CA TYR A 157 4.33 16.38 3.73
C TYR A 157 3.26 17.22 3.00
N THR A 158 1.97 17.04 3.34
CA THR A 158 0.83 17.54 2.55
C THR A 158 0.93 19.04 2.26
N ALA A 159 1.04 19.87 3.30
CA ALA A 159 1.06 21.33 3.15
C ALA A 159 2.29 21.79 2.35
N TYR A 160 3.44 21.13 2.55
CA TYR A 160 4.69 21.43 1.86
C TYR A 160 4.57 21.14 0.35
N LEU A 161 4.13 19.93 0.00
CA LEU A 161 3.98 19.53 -1.40
C LEU A 161 2.91 20.35 -2.12
N GLN A 162 1.73 20.54 -1.52
CA GLN A 162 0.68 21.36 -2.13
C GLN A 162 1.12 22.80 -2.40
N GLN A 163 1.92 23.41 -1.52
CA GLN A 163 2.47 24.74 -1.74
C GLN A 163 3.42 24.76 -2.95
N ARG A 164 4.28 23.75 -3.08
CA ARG A 164 5.29 23.67 -4.14
C ARG A 164 4.70 23.29 -5.50
N MET A 165 3.70 22.39 -5.52
CA MET A 165 3.00 21.96 -6.73
C MET A 165 2.18 23.08 -7.38
N LYS A 166 1.72 24.08 -6.62
CA LYS A 166 1.02 25.26 -7.15
C LYS A 166 1.93 26.27 -7.86
N VAL A 167 3.23 26.19 -7.59
CA VAL A 167 4.24 27.14 -8.09
C VAL A 167 5.01 26.56 -9.29
N ALA A 168 4.84 25.26 -9.56
CA ALA A 168 5.39 24.54 -10.72
C ALA A 168 4.44 24.60 -11.91
#